data_AF-A0A2S8W849-F1
#
_entry.id   AF-A0A2S8W849-F1
#
_cell.length_a   1.000
_cell.length_b   1.000
_cell.length_c   1.000
_cell.angle_alpha   90.00
_cell.angle_beta   90.00
_cell.angle_gamma   90.00
#
_symmetry.space_group_name_H-M   'P 1'
#
loop_
_entity.id
_entity.type
_entity.pdbx_description
1 polymer ?
#
loop_
_entity_poly.entity_id
_entity_poly.type
_entity_poly.pdbx_seq_one_letter_code
_entity_poly.pdbx_strand_id
1 'polypeptide(L)'
;MSFAERAALPFSIDMPADFQLVEGRGAPNTHVYSVRKAGKTFAMIYTGPASQFPIYDGEQVTAAGRVSVIVPEGTRRIAMEHLFQQPTAPNEIHVWLMSLSGADRDAAERIAQSVDPK
;
A
#
# COMPACT_ATOMS: atom_id res chain seq x y z
N MET A 1 15.58 4.18 3.73
CA MET A 1 15.48 4.86 2.42
C MET A 1 15.55 6.38 2.60
N SER A 2 16.48 7.01 1.89
CA SER A 2 16.70 8.45 1.74
C SER A 2 15.58 9.13 0.92
N PHE A 3 15.60 10.47 0.85
CA PHE A 3 14.63 11.23 0.06
C PHE A 3 14.76 10.96 -1.44
N ALA A 4 15.98 10.94 -1.97
CA ALA A 4 16.23 10.71 -3.41
C ALA A 4 15.75 9.33 -3.86
N GLU A 5 15.99 8.30 -3.03
CA GLU A 5 15.49 6.94 -3.30
C GLU A 5 13.96 6.89 -3.28
N ARG A 6 13.27 7.61 -2.37
CA ARG A 6 11.81 7.70 -2.38
C ARG A 6 11.26 8.46 -3.59
N ALA A 7 11.96 9.49 -4.03
CA ALA A 7 11.57 10.26 -5.20
C ALA A 7 11.61 9.42 -6.49
N ALA A 8 12.53 8.45 -6.56
CA ALA A 8 12.67 7.52 -7.70
C ALA A 8 11.64 6.37 -7.72
N LEU A 9 10.83 6.21 -6.68
CA LEU A 9 9.79 5.18 -6.64
C LEU A 9 8.72 5.44 -7.72
N PRO A 10 8.10 4.38 -8.28
CA PRO A 10 7.03 4.49 -9.28
C PRO A 10 5.69 4.97 -8.69
N PHE A 11 5.67 5.31 -7.40
CA PHE A 11 4.53 5.87 -6.68
C PHE A 11 4.98 6.99 -5.75
N SER A 12 4.02 7.86 -5.38
CA SER A 12 4.11 8.79 -4.28
C SER A 12 3.49 8.19 -3.01
N ILE A 13 3.88 8.67 -1.84
CA ILE A 13 3.33 8.25 -0.55
C ILE A 13 3.54 9.36 0.49
N ASP A 14 2.48 9.71 1.21
CA ASP A 14 2.57 10.64 2.33
C ASP A 14 2.85 9.87 3.61
N MET A 15 4.06 10.03 4.12
CA MET A 15 4.55 9.26 5.25
C MET A 15 4.94 10.20 6.40
N PRO A 16 4.34 10.08 7.60
CA PRO A 16 4.74 10.86 8.76
C PRO A 16 6.20 10.61 9.15
N ALA A 17 6.82 11.57 9.82
CA ALA A 17 8.28 11.58 10.05
C ALA A 17 8.81 10.39 10.89
N ASP A 18 7.97 9.77 11.70
CA ASP A 18 8.28 8.61 12.54
C ASP A 18 8.10 7.26 11.81
N PHE A 19 7.68 7.29 10.55
CA PHE A 19 7.59 6.12 9.69
C PHE A 19 8.81 5.96 8.80
N GLN A 20 9.04 4.71 8.39
CA GLN A 20 10.11 4.31 7.50
C GLN A 20 9.53 3.44 6.40
N LEU A 21 9.96 3.69 5.16
CA LEU A 21 9.76 2.78 4.05
C LEU A 21 11.01 1.93 3.91
N VAL A 22 10.83 0.62 4.00
CA VAL A 22 11.90 -0.38 3.92
C VAL A 22 11.62 -1.30 2.74
N GLU A 23 12.53 -1.35 1.79
CA GLU A 23 12.45 -2.31 0.69
C GLU A 23 12.94 -3.69 1.15
N GLY A 24 12.17 -4.73 0.83
CA GLY A 24 12.53 -6.12 1.03
C GLY A 24 13.10 -6.74 -0.25
N ARG A 25 13.44 -8.04 -0.17
CA ARG A 25 13.93 -8.77 -1.34
C ARG A 25 12.76 -9.12 -2.27
N GLY A 26 12.80 -8.64 -3.50
CA GLY A 26 11.84 -9.00 -4.56
C GLY A 26 12.40 -10.01 -5.56
N ALA A 27 11.50 -10.63 -6.34
CA ALA A 27 11.86 -11.34 -7.57
C ALA A 27 12.26 -10.33 -8.68
N PRO A 28 12.83 -10.76 -9.81
CA PRO A 28 13.11 -9.85 -10.93
C PRO A 28 11.86 -9.04 -11.33
N ASN A 29 12.03 -7.74 -11.57
CA ASN A 29 10.96 -6.79 -11.89
C ASN A 29 9.84 -6.69 -10.85
N THR A 30 10.10 -7.17 -9.63
CA THR A 30 9.19 -7.09 -8.49
C THR A 30 9.89 -6.40 -7.34
N HIS A 31 9.22 -5.43 -6.71
CA HIS A 31 9.69 -4.81 -5.48
C HIS A 31 8.60 -4.89 -4.43
N VAL A 32 9.00 -5.08 -3.17
CA VAL A 32 8.09 -5.12 -2.03
C VAL A 32 8.61 -4.20 -0.96
N TYR A 33 7.80 -3.24 -0.56
CA TYR A 33 8.13 -2.24 0.46
C TYR A 33 7.25 -2.46 1.69
N SER A 34 7.84 -2.31 2.87
CA SER A 34 7.14 -2.27 4.16
C SER A 34 7.12 -0.85 4.70
N VAL A 35 5.94 -0.33 5.02
CA VAL A 35 5.77 0.88 5.82
C VAL A 35 5.85 0.49 7.29
N ARG A 36 6.84 1.01 8.01
CA ARG A 36 7.15 0.59 9.38
C ARG A 36 7.25 1.77 10.34
N LYS A 37 6.88 1.54 11.59
CA LYS A 37 7.11 2.46 12.72
C LYS A 37 7.32 1.64 13.98
N ALA A 38 8.35 1.99 14.77
CA ALA A 38 8.67 1.34 16.05
C ALA A 38 8.69 -0.21 15.99
N GLY A 39 9.25 -0.78 14.92
CA GLY A 39 9.35 -2.23 14.72
C GLY A 39 8.07 -2.93 14.22
N LYS A 40 6.95 -2.22 14.07
CA LYS A 40 5.70 -2.76 13.49
C LYS A 40 5.60 -2.41 12.01
N THR A 41 4.98 -3.29 11.24
CA THR A 41 4.61 -3.03 9.83
C THR A 41 3.14 -2.62 9.77
N PHE A 42 2.85 -1.53 9.06
CA PHE A 42 1.53 -0.93 8.95
C PHE A 42 0.86 -1.24 7.62
N ALA A 43 1.64 -1.14 6.55
CA ALA A 43 1.20 -1.49 5.22
C ALA A 43 2.38 -2.10 4.44
N MET A 44 2.02 -2.84 3.41
CA MET A 44 2.93 -3.37 2.43
C MET A 44 2.56 -2.81 1.06
N ILE A 45 3.57 -2.63 0.21
CA ILE A 45 3.40 -2.10 -1.15
C ILE A 45 4.19 -3.01 -2.08
N TYR A 46 3.50 -3.65 -3.01
CA TYR A 46 4.07 -4.41 -4.11
C TYR A 46 4.09 -3.54 -5.37
N THR A 47 5.17 -3.64 -6.15
CA THR A 47 5.23 -3.13 -7.52
C THR A 47 5.78 -4.20 -8.44
N GLY A 48 5.08 -4.53 -9.53
CA GLY A 48 5.55 -5.56 -10.46
C GLY A 48 4.52 -5.92 -11.54
N PRO A 49 4.69 -7.06 -12.22
CA PRO A 49 3.82 -7.42 -13.35
C PRO A 49 2.43 -7.91 -12.93
N ALA A 50 2.31 -8.58 -11.78
CA ALA A 50 1.06 -9.13 -11.28
C ALA A 50 1.15 -9.40 -9.76
N SER A 51 0.27 -8.78 -8.99
CA SER A 51 0.13 -9.01 -7.55
C SER A 51 -0.95 -10.06 -7.26
N GLN A 52 -0.91 -10.63 -6.05
CA GLN A 52 -2.04 -11.38 -5.54
C GLN A 52 -3.07 -10.38 -4.99
N PHE A 53 -4.16 -10.16 -5.72
CA PHE A 53 -5.25 -9.27 -5.31
C PHE A 53 -6.62 -9.87 -5.69
N PRO A 54 -7.64 -9.79 -4.81
CA PRO A 54 -7.58 -9.32 -3.44
C PRO A 54 -6.96 -10.37 -2.48
N ILE A 55 -6.37 -9.90 -1.37
CA ILE A 55 -5.92 -10.74 -0.24
C ILE A 55 -7.04 -10.90 0.80
N TYR A 56 -7.84 -9.86 0.99
CA TYR A 56 -8.94 -9.79 1.96
C TYR A 56 -10.28 -9.97 1.27
N ASP A 57 -11.21 -10.63 1.95
CA ASP A 57 -12.60 -10.70 1.53
C ASP A 57 -13.32 -9.40 1.90
N GLY A 58 -13.80 -8.67 0.90
CA GLY A 58 -14.49 -7.39 1.09
C GLY A 58 -15.19 -6.90 -0.18
N GLU A 59 -15.85 -5.76 -0.07
CA GLU A 59 -16.48 -5.10 -1.21
C GLU A 59 -15.41 -4.43 -2.08
N GLN A 60 -15.35 -4.80 -3.36
CA GLN A 60 -14.47 -4.12 -4.31
C GLN A 60 -15.13 -2.87 -4.87
N VAL A 61 -14.47 -1.73 -4.71
CA VAL A 61 -14.91 -0.43 -5.20
C VAL A 61 -13.87 0.15 -6.14
N THR A 62 -14.30 0.53 -7.34
CA THR A 62 -13.42 1.17 -8.34
C THR A 62 -13.70 2.67 -8.39
N ALA A 63 -12.69 3.49 -8.13
CA ALA A 63 -12.76 4.95 -8.23
C ALA A 63 -11.40 5.55 -8.54
N ALA A 64 -11.35 6.59 -9.38
CA ALA A 64 -10.13 7.34 -9.72
C ALA A 64 -8.93 6.46 -10.13
N GLY A 65 -9.16 5.42 -10.94
CA GLY A 65 -8.09 4.53 -11.42
C GLY A 65 -7.58 3.51 -10.39
N ARG A 66 -8.24 3.42 -9.24
CA ARG A 66 -7.90 2.51 -8.13
C ARG A 66 -9.05 1.55 -7.85
N VAL A 67 -8.74 0.25 -7.75
CA VAL A 67 -9.66 -0.75 -7.18
C VAL A 67 -9.31 -0.91 -5.71
N SER A 68 -10.28 -0.78 -4.81
CA SER A 68 -10.06 -0.91 -3.37
C SER A 68 -10.93 -2.01 -2.78
N VAL A 69 -10.39 -2.79 -1.85
CA VAL A 69 -11.16 -3.76 -1.06
C VAL A 69 -11.57 -3.09 0.23
N ILE A 70 -12.88 -2.93 0.43
CA ILE A 70 -13.47 -2.30 1.59
C ILE A 70 -14.04 -3.37 2.52
N VAL A 71 -13.56 -3.40 3.77
CA VAL A 71 -13.99 -4.36 4.79
C VAL A 71 -14.73 -3.61 5.90
N PRO A 72 -15.88 -4.11 6.37
CA PRO A 72 -16.56 -3.54 7.53
C PRO A 72 -15.74 -3.79 8.81
N GLU A 73 -15.56 -2.74 9.62
CA GLU A 73 -14.91 -2.82 10.92
C GLU A 73 -15.79 -2.10 11.95
N GLY A 74 -16.65 -2.85 12.64
CA GLY A 74 -17.66 -2.27 13.53
C GLY A 74 -18.65 -1.38 12.76
N THR A 75 -18.73 -0.10 13.09
CA THR A 75 -19.62 0.88 12.42
C THR A 75 -18.96 1.59 11.24
N ARG A 76 -17.66 1.36 11.01
CA ARG A 76 -16.89 2.00 9.94
C ARG A 76 -16.55 1.01 8.82
N ARG A 77 -16.09 1.57 7.71
CA ARG A 77 -15.60 0.84 6.54
C ARG A 77 -14.14 1.21 6.36
N ILE A 78 -13.29 0.21 6.19
CA ILE A 78 -11.84 0.39 6.01
C ILE A 78 -11.44 -0.09 4.64
N ALA A 79 -10.66 0.71 3.92
CA ALA A 79 -10.01 0.25 2.71
C ALA A 79 -8.79 -0.60 3.10
N MET A 80 -8.92 -1.92 3.03
CA MET A 80 -7.88 -2.88 3.41
C MET A 80 -6.81 -3.05 2.33
N GLU A 81 -7.18 -2.81 1.08
CA GLU A 81 -6.30 -2.95 -0.07
C GLU A 81 -6.61 -1.91 -1.14
N HIS A 82 -5.58 -1.60 -1.93
CA HIS A 82 -5.66 -0.79 -3.14
C HIS A 82 -4.84 -1.44 -4.24
N LEU A 83 -5.43 -1.62 -5.42
CA LEU A 83 -4.75 -2.03 -6.63
C LEU A 83 -4.85 -0.91 -7.67
N PHE A 84 -3.69 -0.54 -8.21
CA PHE A 84 -3.55 0.31 -9.38
C PHE A 84 -2.98 -0.53 -10.51
N GLN A 85 -3.58 -0.42 -11.69
CA GLN A 85 -3.10 -1.08 -12.91
C GLN A 85 -2.72 -0.02 -13.93
N GLN A 86 -1.57 -0.19 -14.57
CA GLN A 86 -1.02 0.75 -15.55
C GLN A 86 -0.47 0.04 -16.79
N PRO A 87 -0.48 0.70 -17.95
CA PRO A 87 -0.07 0.08 -19.22
C PRO A 87 1.44 -0.20 -19.31
N THR A 88 2.24 0.46 -18.48
CA THR A 88 3.71 0.37 -18.48
C THR A 88 4.22 -0.21 -17.17
N ALA A 89 5.42 -0.82 -17.20
CA ALA A 89 6.02 -1.37 -15.99
C ALA A 89 6.29 -0.27 -14.93
N PRO A 90 6.04 -0.53 -13.64
CA PRO A 90 5.43 -1.76 -13.10
C PRO A 90 3.94 -1.83 -13.42
N ASN A 91 3.44 -2.92 -14.01
CA ASN A 91 2.04 -2.99 -14.45
C ASN A 91 1.05 -2.85 -13.29
N GLU A 92 1.45 -3.27 -12.09
CA GLU A 92 0.64 -3.20 -10.90
C GLU A 92 1.38 -2.57 -9.74
N ILE A 93 0.65 -1.72 -9.01
CA ILE A 93 1.02 -1.25 -7.68
C ILE A 93 -0.10 -1.71 -6.74
N HIS A 94 0.23 -2.58 -5.79
CA HIS A 94 -0.73 -3.15 -4.86
C HIS A 94 -0.32 -2.81 -3.43
N VAL A 95 -1.24 -2.17 -2.71
CA VAL A 95 -1.06 -1.75 -1.32
C VAL A 95 -2.02 -2.54 -0.46
N TRP A 96 -1.55 -3.11 0.65
CA TRP A 96 -2.42 -3.75 1.63
C TRP A 96 -2.00 -3.42 3.06
N LEU A 97 -2.99 -3.28 3.95
CA LEU A 97 -2.75 -3.01 5.36
C LEU A 97 -2.39 -4.31 6.10
N MET A 98 -1.55 -4.19 7.12
CA MET A 98 -1.34 -5.28 8.08
C MET A 98 -2.51 -5.34 9.08
N SER A 99 -2.67 -6.49 9.74
CA SER A 99 -3.66 -6.65 10.81
C SER A 99 -3.27 -5.83 12.05
N LEU A 100 -3.79 -4.62 12.13
CA LEU A 100 -3.63 -3.65 13.22
C LEU A 100 -4.99 -3.22 13.77
N SER A 101 -5.00 -2.52 14.90
CA SER A 101 -6.21 -2.00 15.53
C SER A 101 -6.02 -0.58 16.08
N GLY A 102 -7.13 0.12 16.34
CA GLY A 102 -7.13 1.46 16.93
C GLY A 102 -6.31 2.47 16.12
N ALA A 103 -5.56 3.34 16.80
CA ALA A 103 -4.78 4.39 16.15
C ALA A 103 -3.75 3.87 15.14
N ASP A 104 -3.22 2.66 15.36
CA ASP A 104 -2.26 2.05 14.43
C ASP A 104 -2.96 1.66 13.11
N ARG A 105 -4.21 1.16 13.19
CA ARG A 105 -5.06 0.89 12.02
C ARG A 105 -5.36 2.18 11.25
N ASP A 106 -5.70 3.25 11.95
CA ASP A 106 -6.06 4.54 11.33
C ASP A 106 -4.87 5.19 10.62
N ALA A 107 -3.68 5.04 11.21
CA ALA A 107 -2.44 5.49 10.56
C ALA A 107 -2.12 4.65 9.32
N ALA A 108 -2.28 3.32 9.39
CA ALA A 108 -2.05 2.44 8.25
C ALA A 108 -2.99 2.76 7.08
N GLU A 109 -4.28 2.97 7.35
CA GLU A 109 -5.27 3.33 6.33
C GLU A 109 -4.94 4.68 5.68
N ARG A 110 -4.67 5.71 6.49
CA ARG A 110 -4.32 7.04 5.96
C ARG A 110 -3.10 6.99 5.05
N ILE A 111 -2.05 6.26 5.45
CA ILE A 111 -0.84 6.13 4.63
C ILE A 111 -1.14 5.34 3.36
N ALA A 112 -1.87 4.22 3.44
CA ALA A 112 -2.22 3.42 2.27
C ALA A 112 -3.07 4.20 1.26
N GLN A 113 -4.02 5.01 1.73
CA GLN A 113 -4.87 5.84 0.89
C GLN A 113 -4.11 6.96 0.15
N SER A 114 -2.96 7.38 0.68
CA SER A 114 -2.09 8.40 0.07
C SER A 114 -1.17 7.87 -1.03
N VAL A 115 -1.08 6.55 -1.20
CA VAL A 115 -0.27 5.98 -2.28
C VAL A 115 -0.95 6.28 -3.60
N ASP A 116 -0.18 6.80 -4.55
CA ASP A 116 -0.65 7.10 -5.91
C ASP A 116 0.47 6.84 -6.93
N PRO A 117 0.19 6.21 -8.09
CA PRO A 117 1.16 6.05 -9.17
C PRO A 117 1.70 7.40 -9.67
N LYS A 118 2.93 7.41 -10.21
CA LYS A 118 3.54 8.59 -10.84
C LYS A 118 3.53 8.51 -12.37
#